data_AF-A0AAD9L5U6-F1
#
_entry.id   AF-A0AAD9L5U6-F1
#
_cell.length_a   1.000
_cell.length_b   1.000
_cell.length_c   1.000
_cell.angle_alpha   90.00
_cell.angle_beta   90.00
_cell.angle_gamma   90.00
#
_symmetry.space_group_name_H-M   'P 1'
#
loop_
_entity.id
_entity.type
_entity.pdbx_description
1 polymer ?
#
loop_
_entity_poly.entity_id
_entity_poly.type
_entity_poly.pdbx_seq_one_letter_code
_entity_poly.pdbx_strand_id
1 'polypeptide(L)'
;MHTYIHTYIHTYTHTYIHTYIHTYIHTHIHTHTYIHTYIHTYIHTYIHTYIHTYIHTYIHTYIHTYIHTYIHTYIHTYIHTYIHTYIHTYIHTYIHIYIHTYIHTHIHTYIHTYIHTYIHAYMHTCIHAYMHTYIHTYIHTYIHTYIHTYIHTYIHTYIHTYIHTYIHTYIHTYIHTYIHTCIHTDI
;
A
#
# COMPACT_ATOMS: atom_id res chain seq x y z
N MET A 1 -35.29 -81.11 100.12
CA MET A 1 -36.32 -80.57 99.20
C MET A 1 -36.17 -79.05 99.00
N HIS A 2 -36.11 -78.25 100.09
CA HIS A 2 -35.95 -76.78 100.02
C HIS A 2 -34.66 -76.32 99.31
N THR A 3 -33.52 -76.97 99.56
CA THR A 3 -32.24 -76.67 98.91
C THR A 3 -32.24 -76.98 97.41
N TYR A 4 -32.91 -78.06 96.99
CA TYR A 4 -33.01 -78.45 95.58
C TYR A 4 -33.94 -77.53 94.78
N ILE A 5 -35.05 -77.10 95.39
CA ILE A 5 -35.94 -76.10 94.79
C ILE A 5 -35.23 -74.75 94.69
N HIS A 6 -34.52 -74.34 95.74
CA HIS A 6 -33.78 -73.07 95.73
C HIS A 6 -32.65 -73.07 94.70
N THR A 7 -31.85 -74.13 94.60
CA THR A 7 -30.79 -74.21 93.58
C THR A 7 -31.36 -74.30 92.18
N TYR A 8 -32.45 -75.06 91.97
CA TYR A 8 -33.10 -75.15 90.66
C TYR A 8 -33.73 -73.83 90.22
N ILE A 9 -34.45 -73.14 91.10
CA ILE A 9 -35.02 -71.82 90.80
C ILE A 9 -33.89 -70.81 90.58
N HIS A 10 -32.86 -70.80 91.42
CA HIS A 10 -31.74 -69.88 91.27
C HIS A 10 -30.95 -70.13 89.98
N THR A 11 -30.61 -71.37 89.65
CA THR A 11 -29.89 -71.66 88.39
C THR A 11 -30.76 -71.42 87.18
N TYR A 12 -32.04 -71.79 87.20
CA TYR A 12 -32.96 -71.55 86.09
C TYR A 12 -33.20 -70.06 85.86
N THR A 13 -33.50 -69.29 86.92
CA THR A 13 -33.69 -67.84 86.82
C THR A 13 -32.40 -67.13 86.44
N HIS A 14 -31.26 -67.49 87.04
CA HIS A 14 -29.98 -66.87 86.71
C HIS A 14 -29.56 -67.18 85.27
N THR A 15 -29.63 -68.43 84.83
CA THR A 15 -29.27 -68.80 83.46
C THR A 15 -30.22 -68.20 82.45
N TYR A 16 -31.54 -68.23 82.70
CA TYR A 16 -32.53 -67.65 81.78
C TYR A 16 -32.42 -66.13 81.69
N ILE A 17 -32.34 -65.43 82.83
CA ILE A 17 -32.20 -63.97 82.86
C ILE A 17 -30.85 -63.56 82.26
N HIS A 18 -29.75 -64.23 82.62
CA HIS A 18 -28.44 -63.89 82.10
C HIS A 18 -28.34 -64.14 80.61
N THR A 19 -28.78 -65.30 80.11
CA THR A 19 -28.74 -65.60 78.67
C THR A 19 -29.67 -64.68 77.88
N TYR A 20 -30.88 -64.42 78.37
CA TYR A 20 -31.83 -63.54 77.67
C TYR A 20 -31.35 -62.09 77.65
N ILE A 21 -30.92 -61.53 78.78
CA ILE A 21 -30.42 -60.15 78.84
C ILE A 21 -29.12 -60.02 78.04
N HIS A 22 -28.19 -60.98 78.16
CA HIS A 22 -26.93 -60.92 77.43
C HIS A 22 -27.14 -61.02 75.92
N THR A 23 -27.97 -61.96 75.44
CA THR A 23 -28.26 -62.09 74.01
C THR A 23 -29.01 -60.89 73.47
N TYR A 24 -30.00 -60.35 74.20
CA TYR A 24 -30.75 -59.17 73.79
C TYR A 24 -29.87 -57.92 73.71
N ILE A 25 -29.07 -57.63 74.75
CA ILE A 25 -28.18 -56.48 74.76
C ILE A 25 -27.10 -56.62 73.67
N HIS A 26 -26.50 -57.81 73.54
CA HIS A 26 -25.45 -58.05 72.55
C HIS A 26 -25.97 -57.90 71.11
N THR A 27 -27.14 -58.48 70.80
CA THR A 27 -27.75 -58.33 69.47
C THR A 27 -28.16 -56.89 69.20
N HIS A 28 -28.67 -56.17 70.20
CA HIS A 28 -29.08 -54.78 70.01
C HIS A 28 -27.89 -53.84 69.81
N ILE A 29 -26.80 -54.00 70.58
CA ILE A 29 -25.57 -53.23 70.38
C ILE A 29 -24.96 -53.54 69.01
N HIS A 30 -24.92 -54.82 68.60
CA HIS A 30 -24.31 -55.21 67.34
C HIS A 30 -25.12 -54.77 66.11
N THR A 31 -26.46 -54.71 66.22
CA THR A 31 -27.31 -54.13 65.17
C THR A 31 -27.13 -52.61 65.10
N HIS A 32 -27.05 -51.93 66.25
CA HIS A 32 -26.79 -50.49 66.29
C HIS A 32 -25.43 -50.12 65.70
N THR A 33 -24.36 -50.85 66.04
CA THR A 33 -23.02 -50.61 65.48
C THR A 33 -22.98 -50.87 63.98
N TYR A 34 -23.66 -51.92 63.50
CA TYR A 34 -23.77 -52.22 62.07
C TYR A 34 -24.52 -51.13 61.30
N ILE A 35 -25.65 -50.65 61.85
CA ILE A 35 -26.41 -49.55 61.24
C ILE A 35 -25.57 -48.28 61.20
N HIS A 36 -24.87 -47.95 62.30
CA HIS A 36 -24.01 -46.78 62.36
C HIS A 36 -22.85 -46.86 61.36
N THR A 37 -22.15 -47.99 61.27
CA THR A 37 -21.04 -48.16 60.32
C THR A 37 -21.53 -48.15 58.88
N TYR A 38 -22.66 -48.79 58.59
CA TYR A 38 -23.25 -48.78 57.25
C TYR A 38 -23.68 -47.37 56.83
N ILE A 39 -24.40 -46.64 57.68
CA ILE A 39 -24.82 -45.26 57.40
C ILE A 39 -23.60 -44.36 57.25
N HIS A 40 -22.63 -44.42 58.17
CA HIS A 40 -21.44 -43.60 58.09
C HIS A 40 -20.63 -43.90 56.84
N THR A 41 -20.39 -45.17 56.52
CA THR A 41 -19.61 -45.53 55.32
C THR A 41 -20.35 -45.17 54.05
N TYR A 42 -21.65 -45.44 53.95
CA TYR A 42 -22.46 -45.10 52.79
C TYR A 42 -22.54 -43.58 52.59
N ILE A 43 -22.89 -42.82 53.63
CA ILE A 43 -22.99 -41.36 53.56
C ILE A 43 -21.61 -40.76 53.26
N HIS A 44 -20.56 -41.16 54.00
CA HIS A 44 -19.24 -40.61 53.77
C HIS A 44 -18.72 -40.95 52.38
N THR A 45 -18.81 -42.21 51.94
CA THR A 45 -18.32 -42.58 50.61
C THR A 45 -19.15 -41.93 49.52
N TYR A 46 -20.48 -41.96 49.59
CA TYR A 46 -21.34 -41.37 48.57
C TYR A 46 -21.19 -39.85 48.51
N ILE A 47 -21.28 -39.15 49.63
CA ILE A 47 -21.14 -37.70 49.67
C ILE A 47 -19.72 -37.29 49.27
N HIS A 48 -18.69 -37.91 49.86
CA HIS A 48 -17.31 -37.52 49.55
C HIS A 48 -16.97 -37.84 48.10
N THR A 49 -17.30 -39.01 47.59
CA THR A 49 -16.99 -39.35 46.19
C THR A 49 -17.81 -38.51 45.24
N TYR A 50 -19.11 -38.34 45.46
CA TYR A 50 -19.97 -37.56 44.57
C TYR A 50 -19.59 -36.08 44.58
N ILE A 51 -19.46 -35.46 45.75
CA ILE A 51 -19.07 -34.05 45.85
C ILE A 51 -17.66 -33.84 45.31
N HIS A 52 -16.68 -34.66 45.70
CA HIS A 52 -15.32 -34.48 45.23
C HIS A 52 -15.20 -34.72 43.73
N THR A 53 -15.81 -35.78 43.19
CA THR A 53 -15.74 -36.04 41.75
C THR A 53 -16.51 -35.00 40.97
N TYR A 54 -17.72 -34.64 41.37
CA TYR A 54 -18.53 -33.65 40.67
C TYR A 54 -17.89 -32.27 40.72
N ILE A 55 -17.49 -31.78 41.89
CA ILE A 55 -16.85 -30.48 42.02
C ILE A 55 -15.51 -30.46 41.29
N HIS A 56 -14.66 -31.47 41.48
CA HIS A 56 -13.36 -31.49 40.84
C HIS A 56 -13.50 -31.60 39.32
N THR A 57 -14.34 -32.50 38.81
CA THR A 57 -14.52 -32.65 37.36
C THR A 57 -15.18 -31.43 36.77
N TYR A 58 -16.25 -30.91 37.37
CA TYR A 58 -16.97 -29.75 36.84
C TYR A 58 -16.10 -28.49 36.89
N ILE A 59 -15.48 -28.18 38.02
CA ILE A 59 -14.60 -27.01 38.14
C ILE A 59 -13.39 -27.17 37.22
N HIS A 60 -12.71 -28.31 37.25
CA HIS A 60 -11.52 -28.48 36.41
C HIS A 60 -11.87 -28.45 34.93
N THR A 61 -12.90 -29.17 34.48
CA THR A 61 -13.29 -29.16 33.07
C THR A 61 -13.81 -27.80 32.67
N TYR A 62 -14.70 -27.16 33.43
CA TYR A 62 -15.27 -25.87 33.07
C TYR A 62 -14.20 -24.78 33.07
N ILE A 63 -13.42 -24.65 34.13
CA ILE A 63 -12.36 -23.63 34.19
C ILE A 63 -11.30 -23.90 33.13
N HIS A 64 -10.80 -25.13 33.03
CA HIS A 64 -9.75 -25.42 32.05
C HIS A 64 -10.25 -25.25 30.63
N THR A 65 -11.43 -25.77 30.28
CA THR A 65 -11.94 -25.62 28.92
C THR A 65 -12.30 -24.17 28.63
N TYR A 66 -13.01 -23.47 29.52
CA TYR A 66 -13.42 -22.09 29.28
C TYR A 66 -12.22 -21.15 29.23
N ILE A 67 -11.31 -21.21 30.21
CA ILE A 67 -10.13 -20.35 30.21
C ILE A 67 -9.23 -20.69 29.03
N HIS A 68 -8.92 -21.97 28.80
CA HIS A 68 -8.03 -22.34 27.71
C HIS A 68 -8.64 -21.99 26.35
N THR A 69 -9.91 -22.31 26.11
CA THR A 69 -10.55 -21.98 24.83
C THR A 69 -10.70 -20.47 24.67
N TYR A 70 -11.15 -19.74 25.69
CA TYR A 70 -11.34 -18.30 25.60
C TYR A 70 -10.00 -17.56 25.42
N ILE A 71 -9.00 -17.87 26.25
CA ILE A 71 -7.68 -17.24 26.13
C ILE A 71 -7.03 -17.63 24.80
N HIS A 72 -7.03 -18.91 24.44
CA HIS A 72 -6.39 -19.33 23.19
C HIS A 72 -7.12 -18.75 21.98
N THR A 73 -8.45 -18.78 21.93
CA THR A 73 -9.20 -18.21 20.81
C THR A 73 -9.03 -16.71 20.77
N TYR A 74 -9.18 -16.00 21.88
CA TYR A 74 -9.04 -14.54 21.91
C TYR A 74 -7.63 -14.11 21.55
N ILE A 75 -6.60 -14.66 22.19
CA ILE A 75 -5.20 -14.33 21.89
C ILE A 75 -4.87 -14.69 20.45
N HIS A 76 -5.17 -15.92 20.03
CA HIS A 76 -4.81 -16.36 18.68
C HIS A 76 -5.57 -15.56 17.62
N THR A 77 -6.89 -15.38 17.76
CA THR A 77 -7.67 -14.61 16.78
C THR A 77 -7.26 -13.15 16.81
N TYR A 78 -7.16 -12.51 17.96
CA TYR A 78 -6.82 -11.09 18.06
C TYR A 78 -5.40 -10.82 17.56
N ILE A 79 -4.41 -11.57 18.03
CA ILE A 79 -3.01 -11.38 17.60
C ILE A 79 -2.89 -11.72 16.12
N HIS A 80 -3.39 -12.88 15.68
CA HIS A 80 -3.26 -13.26 14.28
C HIS A 80 -3.99 -12.29 13.36
N THR A 81 -5.24 -11.93 13.67
CA THR A 81 -5.98 -10.97 12.82
C THR A 81 -5.30 -9.62 12.86
N TYR A 82 -5.02 -9.05 14.04
CA TYR A 82 -4.44 -7.73 14.15
C TYR A 82 -3.07 -7.64 13.48
N ILE A 83 -2.16 -8.57 13.76
CA ILE A 83 -0.83 -8.59 13.14
C ILE A 83 -0.95 -8.83 11.65
N HIS A 84 -1.72 -9.82 11.21
CA HIS A 84 -1.86 -10.12 9.79
C HIS A 84 -2.49 -8.95 9.04
N THR A 85 -3.59 -8.39 9.55
CA THR A 85 -4.22 -7.23 8.92
C THR A 85 -3.29 -6.04 8.93
N TYR A 86 -2.67 -5.71 10.05
CA TYR A 86 -1.80 -4.53 10.15
C TYR A 86 -0.60 -4.65 9.24
N ILE A 87 0.13 -5.78 9.29
CA ILE A 87 1.28 -6.03 8.42
C ILE A 87 0.85 -6.05 6.97
N HIS A 88 -0.20 -6.80 6.62
CA HIS A 88 -0.65 -6.88 5.23
C HIS A 88 -1.10 -5.52 4.72
N THR A 89 -1.94 -4.78 5.47
CA THR A 89 -2.38 -3.44 5.05
C THR A 89 -1.22 -2.49 4.98
N TYR A 90 -0.33 -2.45 5.98
CA TYR A 90 0.78 -1.51 6.01
C TYR A 90 1.77 -1.78 4.90
N ILE A 91 2.22 -3.03 4.74
CA ILE A 91 3.15 -3.41 3.68
C ILE A 91 2.51 -3.20 2.32
N HIS A 92 1.28 -3.69 2.10
CA HIS A 92 0.64 -3.56 0.80
C HIS A 92 0.36 -2.10 0.45
N THR A 93 -0.17 -1.30 1.38
CA THR A 93 -0.42 0.13 1.11
C THR A 93 0.88 0.90 0.93
N TYR A 94 1.88 0.69 1.79
CA TYR A 94 3.15 1.39 1.69
C TYR A 94 3.88 1.03 0.40
N ILE A 95 4.02 -0.26 0.08
CA ILE A 95 4.68 -0.70 -1.14
C ILE A 95 3.88 -0.23 -2.36
N HIS A 96 2.56 -0.42 -2.39
CA HIS A 96 1.77 -0.01 -3.53
C HIS A 96 1.82 1.51 -3.73
N ILE A 97 1.60 2.31 -2.68
CA ILE A 97 1.66 3.76 -2.78
C ILE A 97 3.06 4.19 -3.18
N TYR A 98 4.10 3.71 -2.51
CA TYR A 98 5.48 4.11 -2.79
C TYR A 98 5.89 3.73 -4.21
N ILE A 99 5.71 2.48 -4.61
CA ILE A 99 6.07 2.02 -5.96
C ILE A 99 5.22 2.74 -7.00
N HIS A 100 3.89 2.79 -6.84
CA HIS A 100 3.04 3.42 -7.83
C HIS A 100 3.34 4.91 -7.94
N THR A 101 3.40 5.65 -6.83
CA THR A 101 3.68 7.09 -6.88
C THR A 101 5.10 7.35 -7.36
N TYR A 102 6.11 6.64 -6.89
CA TYR A 102 7.49 6.86 -7.31
C TYR A 102 7.68 6.53 -8.79
N ILE A 103 7.26 5.33 -9.22
CA ILE A 103 7.41 4.92 -10.62
C ILE A 103 6.55 5.80 -11.52
N HIS A 104 5.28 6.01 -11.20
CA HIS A 104 4.41 6.82 -12.04
C HIS A 104 4.90 8.25 -12.12
N THR A 105 5.22 8.90 -10.99
CA THR A 105 5.69 10.29 -11.02
C THR A 105 7.04 10.39 -11.72
N HIS A 106 8.00 9.51 -11.42
CA HIS A 106 9.33 9.60 -12.02
C HIS A 106 9.31 9.26 -13.52
N ILE A 107 8.60 8.21 -13.93
CA ILE A 107 8.50 7.87 -15.36
C ILE A 107 7.70 8.94 -16.10
N HIS A 108 6.55 9.35 -15.58
CA HIS A 108 5.73 10.37 -16.24
C HIS A 108 6.47 11.70 -16.33
N THR A 109 7.09 12.17 -15.25
CA THR A 109 7.85 13.42 -15.28
C THR A 109 9.06 13.29 -16.17
N TYR A 110 9.83 12.21 -16.11
CA TYR A 110 11.01 12.03 -16.97
C TYR A 110 10.63 11.96 -18.44
N ILE A 111 9.66 11.13 -18.81
CA ILE A 111 9.19 11.00 -20.20
C ILE A 111 8.59 12.31 -20.68
N HIS A 112 7.68 12.91 -19.91
CA HIS A 112 7.03 14.15 -20.30
C HIS A 112 8.05 15.28 -20.44
N THR A 113 8.94 15.47 -19.46
CA THR A 113 9.96 16.53 -19.53
C THR A 113 10.94 16.26 -20.65
N TYR A 114 11.47 15.05 -20.79
CA TYR A 114 12.43 14.73 -21.84
C TYR A 114 11.82 14.87 -23.23
N ILE A 115 10.67 14.26 -23.49
CA ILE A 115 9.99 14.33 -24.78
C ILE A 115 9.57 15.77 -25.07
N HIS A 116 8.92 16.45 -24.13
CA HIS A 116 8.45 17.80 -24.36
C HIS A 116 9.63 18.75 -24.57
N THR A 117 10.66 18.72 -23.73
CA THR A 117 11.81 19.61 -23.88
C THR A 117 12.60 19.29 -25.14
N TYR A 118 12.85 18.01 -25.44
CA TYR A 118 13.63 17.62 -26.61
C TYR A 118 12.88 17.93 -27.90
N ILE A 119 11.62 17.50 -28.03
CA ILE A 119 10.82 17.77 -29.23
C ILE A 119 10.59 19.27 -29.38
N HIS A 120 10.20 19.97 -28.31
CA HIS A 120 9.96 21.40 -28.41
C HIS A 120 11.24 22.17 -28.72
N ALA A 121 12.37 21.86 -28.08
CA ALA A 121 13.64 22.51 -28.38
C ALA A 121 14.10 22.19 -29.80
N TYR A 122 14.05 20.93 -30.22
CA TYR A 122 14.45 20.52 -31.57
C TYR A 122 13.55 21.14 -32.64
N MET A 123 12.23 21.03 -32.51
CA MET A 123 11.28 21.61 -33.47
C MET A 123 11.39 23.12 -33.51
N HIS A 124 11.44 23.78 -32.35
CA HIS A 124 11.56 25.24 -32.29
C HIS A 124 12.88 25.70 -32.90
N THR A 125 14.02 25.11 -32.52
CA THR A 125 15.32 25.50 -33.07
C THR A 125 15.44 25.18 -34.55
N CYS A 126 15.01 24.01 -35.00
CA CYS A 126 15.14 23.58 -36.39
C CYS A 126 14.20 24.37 -37.31
N ILE A 127 12.92 24.52 -36.93
CA ILE A 127 11.97 25.31 -37.70
C ILE A 127 12.34 26.79 -37.67
N HIS A 128 12.68 27.34 -36.50
CA HIS A 128 13.04 28.75 -36.43
C HIS A 128 14.33 29.02 -37.21
N ALA A 129 15.35 28.17 -37.09
CA ALA A 129 16.58 28.32 -37.87
C ALA A 129 16.30 28.17 -39.36
N TYR A 130 15.52 27.17 -39.80
CA TYR A 130 15.18 26.98 -41.20
C TYR A 130 14.37 28.16 -41.75
N MET A 131 13.29 28.56 -41.08
CA MET A 131 12.44 29.67 -41.51
C MET A 131 13.19 30.98 -41.49
N HIS A 132 13.95 31.26 -40.43
CA HIS A 132 14.75 32.48 -40.35
C HIS A 132 15.82 32.48 -41.43
N THR A 133 16.63 31.42 -41.56
CA THR A 133 17.67 31.38 -42.59
C THR A 133 17.06 31.42 -43.98
N TYR A 134 16.07 30.59 -44.31
CA TYR A 134 15.48 30.55 -45.64
C TYR A 134 14.78 31.86 -45.98
N ILE A 135 13.85 32.34 -45.15
CA ILE A 135 13.11 33.56 -45.44
C ILE A 135 14.04 34.77 -45.42
N HIS A 136 14.86 34.93 -44.37
CA HIS A 136 15.76 36.07 -44.30
C HIS A 136 16.74 36.03 -45.45
N THR A 137 17.46 34.92 -45.68
CA THR A 137 18.45 34.89 -46.77
C THR A 137 17.76 35.00 -48.12
N TYR A 138 16.69 34.27 -48.41
CA TYR A 138 16.04 34.32 -49.71
C TYR A 138 15.43 35.69 -49.98
N ILE A 139 14.59 36.20 -49.07
CA ILE A 139 13.94 37.50 -49.27
C ILE A 139 14.96 38.62 -49.24
N HIS A 140 15.84 38.67 -48.24
CA HIS A 140 16.84 39.73 -48.15
C HIS A 140 17.77 39.67 -49.36
N THR A 141 18.35 38.52 -49.70
CA THR A 141 19.28 38.46 -50.84
C THR A 141 18.54 38.69 -52.15
N TYR A 142 17.38 38.10 -52.39
CA TYR A 142 16.65 38.29 -53.65
C TYR A 142 16.19 39.74 -53.80
N ILE A 143 15.52 40.31 -52.80
CA ILE A 143 15.04 41.70 -52.88
C ILE A 143 16.21 42.66 -52.91
N HIS A 144 17.20 42.52 -52.02
CA HIS A 144 18.37 43.40 -52.01
C HIS A 144 19.13 43.29 -53.32
N THR A 145 19.45 42.09 -53.81
CA THR A 145 20.18 41.94 -55.08
C THR A 145 19.34 42.41 -56.24
N TYR A 146 18.06 42.06 -56.35
CA TYR A 146 17.21 42.50 -57.44
C TYR A 146 17.03 44.01 -57.46
N ILE A 147 16.64 44.62 -56.33
CA ILE A 147 16.47 46.08 -56.24
C ILE A 147 17.80 46.78 -56.46
N HIS A 148 18.85 46.37 -55.75
CA HIS A 148 20.17 46.99 -55.90
C HIS A 148 20.68 46.84 -57.33
N THR A 149 20.69 45.63 -57.89
CA THR A 149 21.18 45.43 -59.26
C THR A 149 20.30 46.13 -60.27
N TYR A 150 18.97 46.03 -60.20
CA TYR A 150 18.08 46.68 -61.15
C TYR A 150 18.18 48.20 -61.06
N ILE A 151 18.05 48.79 -59.88
CA ILE A 151 18.14 50.25 -59.71
C ILE A 151 19.55 50.72 -60.04
N HIS A 152 20.59 50.11 -59.49
CA HIS A 152 21.96 50.52 -59.76
C HIS A 152 22.29 50.37 -61.24
N THR A 153 22.06 49.21 -61.85
CA THR A 153 22.38 49.02 -63.27
C THR A 153 21.52 49.89 -64.15
N TYR A 154 20.20 49.98 -63.94
CA TYR A 154 19.33 50.81 -64.77
C TYR A 154 19.68 52.28 -64.64
N ILE A 155 19.75 52.83 -63.42
CA ILE A 155 20.06 54.25 -63.22
C ILE A 155 21.49 54.54 -63.68
N HIS A 156 22.47 53.75 -63.25
CA HIS A 156 23.86 53.97 -63.63
C HIS A 156 24.02 53.86 -65.15
N THR A 157 23.55 52.77 -65.77
CA THR A 157 23.70 52.60 -67.22
C THR A 157 22.90 53.64 -67.98
N TYR A 158 21.64 53.91 -67.63
CA TYR A 158 20.83 54.90 -68.32
C TYR A 158 21.42 56.30 -68.19
N ILE A 159 21.72 56.76 -66.98
CA ILE A 159 22.28 58.09 -66.77
C ILE A 159 23.67 58.17 -67.40
N HIS A 160 24.55 57.21 -67.12
CA HIS A 160 25.91 57.23 -67.67
C HIS A 160 25.87 57.15 -69.19
N THR A 161 25.17 56.20 -69.79
CA THR A 161 25.12 56.09 -71.26
C THR A 161 24.40 57.28 -71.87
N TYR A 162 23.26 57.72 -71.36
CA TYR A 162 22.54 58.85 -71.91
C TYR A 162 23.35 60.14 -71.81
N ILE A 163 23.84 60.50 -70.62
CA ILE A 163 24.63 61.71 -70.44
C ILE A 163 25.94 61.61 -71.21
N HIS A 164 26.69 60.52 -71.07
CA HIS A 164 27.96 60.37 -71.76
C HIS A 164 27.77 60.37 -73.28
N THR A 165 26.88 59.55 -73.83
CA THR A 165 26.68 59.49 -75.28
C THR A 165 26.07 60.78 -75.80
N TYR A 166 25.05 61.36 -75.15
CA TYR A 166 24.43 62.59 -75.62
C TYR A 166 25.40 63.75 -75.56
N ILE A 167 26.04 63.99 -74.41
CA ILE A 167 27.00 65.10 -74.28
C ILE A 167 28.21 64.86 -75.17
N HIS A 168 28.80 63.66 -75.17
CA HIS A 168 29.96 63.38 -76.00
C HIS A 168 29.62 63.49 -77.49
N THR A 169 28.54 62.85 -77.96
CA THR A 169 28.18 62.92 -79.37
C THR A 169 27.74 64.32 -79.75
N TYR A 170 26.93 65.01 -78.96
CA TYR A 170 26.49 66.37 -79.25
C TYR A 170 27.67 67.34 -79.29
N ILE A 171 28.51 67.38 -78.25
CA ILE A 171 29.67 68.27 -78.22
C ILE A 171 30.64 67.90 -79.34
N HIS A 172 30.98 66.61 -79.50
CA HIS A 172 31.91 66.18 -80.53
C HIS A 172 31.39 66.49 -81.93
N THR A 173 30.14 66.13 -82.24
CA THR A 173 29.56 66.40 -83.57
C THR A 173 29.37 67.88 -83.80
N TYR A 174 28.86 68.64 -82.82
CA TYR A 174 28.67 70.09 -82.96
C TYR A 174 29.99 70.81 -83.15
N ILE A 175 30.99 70.56 -82.31
CA ILE A 175 32.32 71.17 -82.46
C ILE A 175 32.97 70.73 -83.77
N HIS A 176 32.94 69.44 -84.10
CA HIS A 176 33.55 68.93 -85.32
C HIS A 176 32.87 69.50 -86.57
N THR A 177 31.53 69.50 -86.63
CA THR A 177 30.79 70.05 -87.76
C THR A 177 30.94 71.56 -87.85
N TYR A 178 30.86 72.29 -86.75
CA TYR A 178 31.04 73.75 -86.73
C TYR A 178 32.44 74.14 -87.18
N ILE A 179 33.49 73.51 -86.63
CA ILE A 179 34.87 73.76 -87.07
C ILE A 179 35.05 73.38 -88.54
N HIS A 180 34.55 72.21 -88.96
CA HIS A 180 34.67 71.76 -90.35
C HIS A 180 33.88 72.66 -91.33
N THR A 181 32.69 73.12 -90.96
CA THR A 181 31.92 74.05 -91.80
C THR A 181 32.56 75.42 -91.85
N CYS A 182 32.94 76.02 -90.72
CA CYS A 182 33.64 77.31 -90.71
C CYS A 182 34.92 77.28 -91.57
N ILE A 183 35.74 76.24 -91.45
CA ILE A 183 36.97 76.11 -92.26
C ILE A 183 36.65 75.92 -93.75
N HIS A 184 35.54 75.26 -94.11
CA HIS A 184 35.20 74.96 -95.50
C HIS A 184 34.32 76.05 -96.16
N THR A 185 33.66 76.93 -95.39
CA THR A 185 32.91 78.08 -95.90
C THR A 185 33.73 79.38 -95.94
N ASP A 186 34.88 79.44 -95.28
CA ASP A 186 35.83 80.57 -95.36
C ASP A 186 36.89 80.40 -96.49
N ILE A 187 36.55 79.70 -97.58
CA ILE A 187 37.29 79.69 -98.86
C ILE A 187 36.40 80.31 -99.93
#